data_AF-A0AAD7A840-F1
#
_entry.id   AF-A0AAD7A840-F1
#
_cell.length_a   1.000
_cell.length_b   1.000
_cell.length_c   1.000
_cell.angle_alpha   90.00
_cell.angle_beta   90.00
_cell.angle_gamma   90.00
#
_symmetry.space_group_name_H-M   'P 1'
#
loop_
_entity.id
_entity.type
_entity.pdbx_description
1 polymer ?
#
loop_
_entity_poly.entity_id
_entity_poly.type
_entity_poly.pdbx_seq_one_letter_code
_entity_poly.pdbx_strand_id
1 'polypeptide(L)'
;MFFKNSHRPAPSTPAPPGPFPSFAPYLAMNPMNPYGFMPPWGMPFPGNPTIPVTPTPVPQPRSSPAPGPSKLAAVFPSSDPPDMGMINPYPEITDFLHELDGYQPRRHLLDYVDKFNDLDFYNIDEIGNLKTPQALVDTAGISLGNATYILTQVKAEMKRVDRARRLTA
;
A
#
# COMPACT_ATOMS: atom_id res chain seq x y z
N MET A 1 56.17 19.94 56.93
CA MET A 1 55.24 20.91 56.32
C MET A 1 53.84 20.32 56.42
N PHE A 2 52.93 21.06 57.06
CA PHE A 2 51.62 20.60 57.52
C PHE A 2 50.58 20.58 56.39
N PHE A 3 49.65 19.62 56.48
CA PHE A 3 48.52 19.37 55.58
C PHE A 3 47.54 20.55 55.51
N LYS A 4 46.93 20.76 54.33
CA LYS A 4 45.61 21.41 54.27
C LYS A 4 44.74 20.83 53.15
N ASN A 5 43.96 19.83 53.55
CA ASN A 5 42.79 19.32 52.86
C ASN A 5 41.82 20.49 52.58
N SER A 6 41.53 20.75 51.31
CA SER A 6 40.39 21.60 50.92
C SER A 6 39.29 20.69 50.40
N HIS A 7 38.39 20.32 51.30
CA HIS A 7 37.12 19.69 50.96
C HIS A 7 36.28 20.66 50.13
N ARG A 8 36.06 20.34 48.85
CA ARG A 8 35.02 21.00 48.06
C ARG A 8 33.68 20.35 48.41
N PRO A 9 32.64 21.12 48.75
CA PRO A 9 31.29 20.59 48.88
C PRO A 9 30.81 20.14 47.49
N ALA A 10 30.21 18.95 47.44
CA ALA A 10 29.56 18.43 46.24
C ALA A 10 28.36 19.32 45.86
N PRO A 11 28.14 19.60 44.57
CA PRO A 11 26.92 20.27 44.13
C PRO A 11 25.73 19.32 44.28
N SER A 12 24.75 19.77 45.06
CA SER A 12 23.49 19.10 45.35
C SER A 12 22.69 18.80 44.08
N THR A 13 22.24 17.55 43.96
CA THR A 13 21.29 17.06 42.96
C THR A 13 19.99 17.87 43.03
N PRO A 14 19.46 18.42 41.92
CA PRO A 14 18.12 18.99 41.93
C PRO A 14 17.07 17.88 42.07
N ALA A 15 16.17 18.05 43.03
CA ALA A 15 15.03 17.17 43.27
C ALA A 15 14.03 17.22 42.08
N PRO A 16 13.33 16.11 41.78
CA PRO A 16 12.32 16.09 40.71
C PRO A 16 11.12 16.97 41.07
N PRO A 17 10.60 17.80 40.15
CA PRO A 17 9.31 18.44 40.35
C PRO A 17 8.19 17.38 40.35
N GLY A 18 7.30 17.51 41.33
CA GLY A 18 6.23 16.56 41.66
C GLY A 18 5.08 16.46 40.66
N PRO A 19 3.98 15.78 41.06
CA PRO A 19 2.96 15.26 40.16
C PRO A 19 2.07 16.34 39.51
N PHE A 20 1.69 16.03 38.27
CA PHE A 20 0.83 16.76 37.34
C PHE A 20 -0.49 17.26 37.95
N PRO A 21 -0.96 18.47 37.60
CA PRO A 21 -2.36 18.84 37.80
C PRO A 21 -3.25 18.23 36.71
N SER A 22 -4.20 17.38 37.16
CA SER A 22 -5.38 16.97 36.40
C SER A 22 -6.27 18.17 36.08
N PHE A 23 -6.46 18.46 34.80
CA PHE A 23 -7.56 19.30 34.31
C PHE A 23 -8.20 18.66 33.07
N ALA A 24 -9.28 17.94 33.31
CA ALA A 24 -10.44 17.86 32.43
C ALA A 24 -11.65 18.24 33.31
N PRO A 25 -12.80 18.76 32.82
CA PRO A 25 -13.30 18.69 31.44
C PRO A 25 -13.91 20.02 30.92
N TYR A 26 -13.79 20.31 29.62
CA TYR A 26 -14.76 21.18 28.95
C TYR A 26 -15.21 20.57 27.63
N LEU A 27 -16.51 20.26 27.61
CA LEU A 27 -17.35 19.93 26.48
C LEU A 27 -17.29 21.09 25.47
N ALA A 28 -16.51 20.95 24.41
CA ALA A 28 -16.68 21.76 23.22
C ALA A 28 -17.58 21.00 22.24
N MET A 29 -18.77 21.56 22.05
CA MET A 29 -19.79 21.15 21.11
C MET A 29 -19.19 20.94 19.72
N ASN A 30 -19.36 19.75 19.15
CA ASN A 30 -19.03 19.48 17.76
C ASN A 30 -20.32 19.70 16.93
N PRO A 31 -20.40 20.73 16.07
CA PRO A 31 -21.57 20.91 15.23
C PRO A 31 -21.66 19.79 14.17
N MET A 32 -22.89 19.33 13.95
CA MET A 32 -23.30 18.30 13.00
C MET A 32 -22.50 18.35 11.69
N ASN A 33 -21.80 17.26 11.40
CA ASN A 33 -21.28 16.96 10.07
C ASN A 33 -22.34 16.09 9.35
N PRO A 34 -23.03 16.57 8.30
CA PRO A 34 -24.15 15.83 7.69
C PRO A 34 -23.74 14.81 6.63
N TYR A 35 -22.45 14.49 6.47
CA TYR A 35 -21.99 13.49 5.50
C TYR A 35 -21.47 12.23 6.21
N GLY A 36 -22.40 11.31 6.45
CA GLY A 36 -22.09 9.93 6.79
C GLY A 36 -21.43 9.24 5.59
N PHE A 37 -20.11 9.17 5.59
CA PHE A 37 -19.35 8.26 4.73
C PHE A 37 -19.03 7.01 5.56
N MET A 38 -19.80 5.94 5.34
CA MET A 38 -19.59 4.65 5.99
C MET A 38 -18.27 4.02 5.47
N PRO A 39 -17.36 3.55 6.36
CA PRO A 39 -16.25 2.70 5.94
C PRO A 39 -16.77 1.31 5.55
N PRO A 40 -16.29 0.67 4.46
CA PRO A 40 -16.83 -0.60 3.96
C PRO A 40 -16.30 -1.85 4.70
N TRP A 41 -15.74 -1.71 5.90
CA TRP A 41 -15.19 -2.84 6.66
C TRP A 41 -16.26 -3.44 7.57
N GLY A 42 -17.19 -4.16 6.95
CA GLY A 42 -18.23 -4.90 7.66
C GLY A 42 -18.79 -6.04 6.83
N MET A 43 -18.13 -7.20 6.85
CA MET A 43 -18.84 -8.47 6.63
C MET A 43 -18.31 -9.57 7.56
N PRO A 44 -19.20 -10.31 8.24
CA PRO A 44 -18.84 -11.49 9.00
C PRO A 44 -18.64 -12.68 8.04
N PHE A 45 -17.66 -13.53 8.35
CA PHE A 45 -17.54 -14.86 7.74
C PHE A 45 -18.54 -15.83 8.39
N PRO A 46 -19.39 -16.53 7.62
CA PRO A 46 -20.04 -17.74 8.11
C PRO A 46 -19.57 -18.97 7.34
N GLY A 47 -19.06 -19.95 8.10
CA GLY A 47 -19.49 -21.36 8.06
C GLY A 47 -19.43 -22.16 6.74
N ASN A 48 -18.52 -23.14 6.73
CA ASN A 48 -18.57 -24.45 6.03
C ASN A 48 -19.93 -25.18 6.28
N PRO A 49 -20.41 -26.23 5.54
CA PRO A 49 -19.71 -27.19 4.66
C PRO A 49 -20.39 -27.51 3.30
N THR A 50 -19.65 -28.09 2.34
CA THR A 50 -20.19 -28.56 1.04
C THR A 50 -19.99 -30.06 0.85
N ILE A 51 -21.09 -30.83 0.81
CA ILE A 51 -21.30 -32.07 0.02
C ILE A 51 -22.84 -32.29 -0.09
N PRO A 52 -23.43 -32.99 -1.10
CA PRO A 52 -22.85 -34.04 -1.95
C PRO A 52 -23.08 -33.91 -3.48
N VAL A 53 -22.40 -34.84 -4.16
CA VAL A 53 -22.29 -35.08 -5.60
C VAL A 53 -23.59 -35.63 -6.19
N THR A 54 -23.99 -35.14 -7.38
CA THR A 54 -25.03 -35.76 -8.21
C THR A 54 -24.44 -36.14 -9.57
N PRO A 55 -24.52 -37.41 -10.01
CA PRO A 55 -24.08 -37.81 -11.34
C PRO A 55 -25.18 -37.52 -12.37
N THR A 56 -24.80 -37.12 -13.59
CA THR A 56 -25.74 -36.98 -14.71
C THR A 56 -25.09 -37.55 -15.99
N PRO A 57 -25.83 -38.31 -16.82
CA PRO A 57 -25.26 -39.30 -17.72
C PRO A 57 -24.90 -38.76 -19.11
N VAL A 58 -23.98 -39.49 -19.74
CA VAL A 58 -23.49 -39.34 -21.12
C VAL A 58 -24.60 -39.66 -22.15
N PRO A 59 -24.63 -38.97 -23.29
CA PRO A 59 -24.70 -39.70 -24.56
C PRO A 59 -23.82 -39.13 -25.69
N GLN A 60 -22.86 -39.98 -26.11
CA GLN A 60 -22.34 -40.31 -27.45
C GLN A 60 -22.02 -39.27 -28.57
N PRO A 61 -21.02 -39.59 -29.41
CA PRO A 61 -20.41 -38.70 -30.39
C PRO A 61 -21.15 -38.69 -31.73
N ARG A 62 -21.18 -37.53 -32.40
CA ARG A 62 -21.50 -37.43 -33.84
C ARG A 62 -20.49 -36.55 -34.56
N SER A 63 -19.66 -37.25 -35.33
CA SER A 63 -19.23 -37.00 -36.71
C SER A 63 -18.89 -35.56 -37.13
N SER A 64 -17.59 -35.39 -37.42
CA SER A 64 -16.96 -34.31 -38.17
C SER A 64 -17.62 -34.04 -39.54
N PRO A 65 -17.51 -32.79 -40.03
CA PRO A 65 -17.20 -32.54 -41.43
C PRO A 65 -15.93 -31.69 -41.60
N ALA A 66 -15.31 -31.89 -42.77
CA ALA A 66 -13.95 -31.56 -43.20
C ALA A 66 -13.56 -30.05 -43.22
N PRO A 67 -12.25 -29.75 -43.25
CA PRO A 67 -11.71 -28.38 -43.37
C PRO A 67 -11.84 -27.86 -44.81
N GLY A 68 -12.54 -26.74 -44.98
CA GLY A 68 -12.61 -25.98 -46.23
C GLY A 68 -11.42 -25.02 -46.38
N PRO A 69 -11.04 -24.66 -47.62
CA PRO A 69 -9.71 -24.17 -47.97
C PRO A 69 -9.42 -22.74 -47.50
N SER A 70 -8.18 -22.57 -47.01
CA SER A 70 -7.52 -21.34 -46.61
C SER A 70 -7.71 -20.21 -47.63
N LYS A 71 -8.53 -19.21 -47.28
CA LYS A 71 -8.32 -17.86 -47.80
C LYS A 71 -7.13 -17.30 -47.03
N LEU A 72 -6.01 -17.20 -47.73
CA LEU A 72 -4.85 -16.37 -47.40
C LEU A 72 -5.34 -15.00 -46.94
N ALA A 73 -5.50 -14.83 -45.63
CA ALA A 73 -5.54 -13.51 -45.03
C ALA A 73 -4.17 -12.93 -45.32
N ALA A 74 -4.14 -11.96 -46.25
CA ALA A 74 -2.99 -11.10 -46.42
C ALA A 74 -2.65 -10.55 -45.02
N VAL A 75 -1.58 -11.08 -44.45
CA VAL A 75 -0.94 -10.55 -43.25
C VAL A 75 -0.36 -9.23 -43.70
N PHE A 76 -1.19 -8.18 -43.67
CA PHE A 76 -0.65 -6.84 -43.51
C PHE A 76 0.07 -6.86 -42.17
N PRO A 77 1.40 -6.65 -42.11
CA PRO A 77 2.00 -6.28 -40.85
C PRO A 77 1.35 -4.95 -40.49
N SER A 78 0.39 -4.98 -39.56
CA SER A 78 -0.14 -3.78 -38.94
C SER A 78 1.07 -3.02 -38.43
N SER A 79 1.45 -1.97 -39.17
CA SER A 79 2.52 -1.05 -38.81
C SER A 79 1.97 -0.12 -37.75
N ASP A 80 1.53 -0.71 -36.64
CA ASP A 80 1.25 0.06 -35.44
C ASP A 80 2.60 0.68 -35.06
N PRO A 81 2.71 2.01 -34.98
CA PRO A 81 3.90 2.61 -34.42
C PRO A 81 4.12 1.97 -33.04
N PRO A 82 5.37 1.61 -32.68
CA PRO A 82 5.65 1.21 -31.32
C PRO A 82 5.05 2.28 -30.41
N ASP A 83 4.26 1.85 -29.42
CA ASP A 83 3.61 2.70 -28.43
C ASP A 83 4.69 3.38 -27.57
N MET A 84 5.42 4.32 -28.18
CA MET A 84 6.59 5.01 -27.65
C MET A 84 6.20 6.10 -26.63
N GLY A 85 5.02 5.98 -26.01
CA GLY A 85 4.47 7.05 -25.20
C GLY A 85 3.33 6.66 -24.28
N MET A 86 3.15 5.37 -23.94
CA MET A 86 2.25 5.02 -22.85
C MET A 86 2.82 5.57 -21.55
N ILE A 87 2.37 6.77 -21.19
CA ILE A 87 2.62 7.40 -19.89
C ILE A 87 2.25 6.38 -18.82
N ASN A 88 3.14 6.14 -17.87
CA ASN A 88 2.87 5.26 -16.74
C ASN A 88 1.59 5.74 -16.05
N PRO A 89 0.50 4.94 -16.03
CA PRO A 89 -0.77 5.37 -15.47
C PRO A 89 -0.77 5.43 -13.94
N TYR A 90 0.25 4.85 -13.30
CA TYR A 90 0.36 4.78 -11.86
C TYR A 90 0.98 6.06 -11.29
N PRO A 91 0.49 6.55 -10.14
CA PRO A 91 0.99 7.79 -9.55
C PRO A 91 2.48 7.71 -9.19
N GLU A 92 3.11 8.87 -9.08
CA GLU A 92 4.46 8.98 -8.55
C GLU A 92 4.52 8.58 -7.08
N ILE A 93 5.64 8.00 -6.67
CA ILE A 93 5.85 7.51 -5.30
C ILE A 93 5.82 8.67 -4.31
N THR A 94 6.40 9.82 -4.67
CA THR A 94 6.46 11.01 -3.81
C THR A 94 5.05 11.49 -3.44
N ASP A 95 4.19 11.69 -4.44
CA ASP A 95 2.80 12.12 -4.24
C ASP A 95 2.02 11.09 -3.43
N PHE A 96 2.19 9.81 -3.76
CA PHE A 96 1.53 8.72 -3.06
C PHE A 96 1.94 8.62 -1.58
N LEU A 97 3.23 8.76 -1.26
CA LEU A 97 3.70 8.74 0.12
C LEU A 97 3.26 9.99 0.89
N HIS A 98 3.18 11.15 0.23
CA HIS A 98 2.61 12.37 0.81
C HIS A 98 1.15 12.17 1.21
N GLU A 99 0.34 11.59 0.34
CA GLU A 99 -1.05 11.28 0.62
C GLU A 99 -1.17 10.28 1.79
N LEU A 100 -0.38 9.20 1.78
CA LEU A 100 -0.39 8.22 2.86
C LEU A 100 0.07 8.77 4.21
N ASP A 101 1.07 9.65 4.22
CA ASP A 101 1.55 10.30 5.45
C ASP A 101 0.48 11.22 6.04
N GLY A 102 -0.31 11.89 5.18
CA GLY A 102 -1.49 12.65 5.60
C GLY A 102 -2.52 11.80 6.37
N TYR A 103 -2.65 10.51 6.03
CA TYR A 103 -3.54 9.57 6.73
C TYR A 103 -2.89 8.89 7.95
N GLN A 104 -1.59 8.60 7.89
CA GLN A 104 -0.85 7.90 8.94
C GLN A 104 0.50 8.57 9.27
N PRO A 105 0.50 9.79 9.83
CA PRO A 105 1.72 10.58 10.03
C PRO A 105 2.70 9.95 11.02
N ARG A 106 2.21 9.06 11.89
CA ARG A 106 3.04 8.31 12.85
C ARG A 106 4.02 7.33 12.19
N ARG A 107 3.82 7.01 10.91
CA ARG A 107 4.70 6.10 10.17
C ARG A 107 5.89 6.81 9.54
N HIS A 108 5.86 8.14 9.47
CA HIS A 108 6.91 8.98 8.89
C HIS A 108 7.28 8.49 7.49
N LEU A 109 6.28 8.38 6.61
CA LEU A 109 6.46 7.77 5.30
C LEU A 109 7.28 8.66 4.35
N LEU A 110 7.29 9.97 4.61
CA LEU A 110 8.08 10.95 3.88
C LEU A 110 9.59 10.72 4.01
N ASP A 111 10.04 10.16 5.14
CA ASP A 111 11.46 9.85 5.38
C ASP A 111 11.99 8.76 4.42
N TYR A 112 11.10 8.08 3.69
CA TYR A 112 11.44 7.06 2.72
C TYR A 112 11.46 7.57 1.27
N VAL A 113 11.02 8.80 0.99
CA VAL A 113 11.00 9.37 -0.37
C VAL A 113 12.41 9.38 -0.95
N ASP A 114 13.39 9.91 -0.22
CA ASP A 114 14.79 9.96 -0.66
C ASP A 114 15.34 8.55 -0.91
N LYS A 115 14.95 7.57 -0.10
CA LYS A 115 15.38 6.18 -0.28
C LYS A 115 14.83 5.55 -1.56
N PHE A 116 13.62 5.90 -1.96
CA PHE A 116 13.04 5.41 -3.21
C PHE A 116 13.67 6.12 -4.42
N ASN A 117 13.97 7.41 -4.30
CA ASN A 117 14.72 8.16 -5.31
C ASN A 117 16.13 7.58 -5.52
N ASP A 118 16.85 7.25 -4.44
CA ASP A 118 18.18 6.62 -4.51
C ASP A 118 18.16 5.23 -5.16
N LEU A 119 16.99 4.58 -5.20
CA LEU A 119 16.77 3.26 -5.82
C LEU A 119 16.19 3.36 -7.24
N ASP A 120 16.09 4.57 -7.80
CA ASP A 120 15.45 4.84 -9.09
C ASP A 120 14.00 4.31 -9.16
N PHE A 121 13.28 4.36 -8.04
CA PHE A 121 11.84 4.11 -8.02
C PHE A 121 11.10 5.46 -8.05
N TYR A 122 10.34 5.68 -9.12
CA TYR A 122 9.58 6.89 -9.40
C TYR A 122 8.07 6.65 -9.35
N ASN A 123 7.57 5.46 -9.67
CA ASN A 123 6.14 5.12 -9.70
C ASN A 123 5.78 3.93 -8.79
N ILE A 124 4.55 3.90 -8.30
CA ILE A 124 4.14 2.88 -7.31
C ILE A 124 4.17 1.43 -7.84
N ASP A 125 4.13 1.22 -9.15
CA ASP A 125 4.20 -0.12 -9.75
C ASP A 125 5.57 -0.78 -9.57
N GLU A 126 6.64 0.02 -9.49
CA GLU A 126 8.00 -0.45 -9.22
C GLU A 126 8.09 -1.04 -7.81
N ILE A 127 7.46 -0.39 -6.83
CA ILE A 127 7.27 -0.95 -5.48
C ILE A 127 6.38 -2.20 -5.54
N GLY A 128 5.32 -2.18 -6.36
CA GLY A 128 4.41 -3.31 -6.57
C GLY A 128 5.13 -4.58 -7.05
N ASN A 129 6.18 -4.43 -7.85
CA ASN A 129 6.99 -5.51 -8.39
C ASN A 129 7.81 -6.25 -7.31
N LEU A 130 8.08 -5.62 -6.16
CA LEU A 130 8.84 -6.23 -5.07
C LEU A 130 8.08 -7.36 -4.35
N LYS A 131 6.77 -7.54 -4.62
CA LYS A 131 5.79 -8.60 -4.21
C LYS A 131 5.68 -8.95 -2.72
N THR A 132 6.76 -8.84 -1.97
CA THR A 132 6.95 -9.22 -0.58
C THR A 132 7.41 -8.00 0.21
N PRO A 133 6.92 -7.83 1.46
CA PRO A 133 7.42 -6.78 2.33
C PRO A 133 8.92 -6.93 2.64
N GLN A 134 9.44 -8.16 2.67
CA GLN A 134 10.85 -8.42 2.94
C GLN A 134 11.77 -7.80 1.88
N ALA A 135 11.37 -7.84 0.60
CA ALA A 135 12.15 -7.20 -0.46
C ALA A 135 12.32 -5.69 -0.22
N LEU A 136 11.29 -4.99 0.25
CA LEU A 136 11.36 -3.57 0.62
C LEU A 136 12.25 -3.31 1.84
N VAL A 137 12.28 -4.25 2.79
CA VAL A 137 13.19 -4.19 3.94
C VAL A 137 14.64 -4.32 3.44
N ASP A 138 14.88 -5.27 2.55
CA ASP A 138 16.22 -5.61 2.05
C ASP A 138 16.77 -4.54 1.09
N THR A 139 15.91 -3.93 0.25
CA THR A 139 16.33 -2.91 -0.74
C THR A 139 16.37 -1.50 -0.16
N ALA A 140 15.32 -1.07 0.54
CA ALA A 140 15.15 0.31 0.99
C ALA A 140 15.42 0.48 2.50
N GLY A 141 15.78 -0.58 3.22
CA GLY A 141 16.04 -0.51 4.67
C GLY A 141 14.82 0.03 5.45
N ILE A 142 13.61 -0.29 4.98
CA ILE A 142 12.35 0.13 5.61
C ILE A 142 12.00 -0.89 6.69
N SER A 143 11.35 -0.46 7.78
CA SER A 143 10.87 -1.40 8.79
C SER A 143 9.82 -2.35 8.21
N LEU A 144 9.78 -3.61 8.66
CA LEU A 144 8.83 -4.61 8.13
C LEU A 144 7.37 -4.15 8.22
N GLY A 145 7.02 -3.44 9.30
CA GLY A 145 5.67 -2.90 9.50
C GLY A 145 5.30 -1.78 8.53
N ASN A 146 6.27 -0.93 8.16
CA ASN A 146 6.08 0.11 7.13
C ASN A 146 6.10 -0.49 5.73
N ALA A 147 7.00 -1.43 5.44
CA ALA A 147 7.06 -2.15 4.17
C ALA A 147 5.74 -2.89 3.88
N THR A 148 5.19 -3.59 4.89
CA THR A 148 3.90 -4.29 4.75
C THR A 148 2.76 -3.32 4.49
N TYR A 149 2.76 -2.18 5.19
CA TYR A 149 1.76 -1.14 5.01
C TYR A 149 1.83 -0.53 3.60
N ILE A 150 3.00 -0.04 3.18
CA ILE A 150 3.25 0.57 1.86
C ILE A 150 2.82 -0.41 0.77
N LEU A 151 3.29 -1.65 0.80
CA LEU A 151 2.96 -2.65 -0.23
C LEU A 151 1.45 -2.94 -0.31
N THR A 152 0.75 -2.91 0.83
CA THR A 152 -0.71 -3.08 0.87
C THR A 152 -1.41 -1.91 0.19
N GLN A 153 -0.98 -0.68 0.49
CA GLN A 153 -1.56 0.53 -0.12
C GLN A 153 -1.26 0.59 -1.62
N VAL A 154 -0.02 0.29 -2.02
CA VAL A 154 0.38 0.23 -3.44
C VAL A 154 -0.52 -0.73 -4.22
N LYS A 155 -0.74 -1.95 -3.71
CA LYS A 155 -1.64 -2.93 -4.37
C LYS A 155 -3.08 -2.43 -4.48
N ALA A 156 -3.58 -1.73 -3.46
CA ALA A 156 -4.92 -1.17 -3.48
C ALA A 156 -5.03 -0.05 -4.53
N GLU A 157 -4.01 0.81 -4.61
CA GLU A 157 -3.97 1.95 -5.51
C GLU A 157 -3.80 1.54 -6.98
N MET A 158 -2.88 0.60 -7.26
CA MET A 158 -2.76 0.01 -8.59
C MET A 158 -4.09 -0.60 -9.07
N LYS A 159 -4.79 -1.34 -8.19
CA LYS A 159 -6.10 -1.90 -8.51
C LYS A 159 -7.17 -0.82 -8.77
N ARG A 160 -7.09 0.31 -8.08
CA ARG A 160 -7.98 1.47 -8.28
C ARG A 160 -7.75 2.07 -9.67
N VAL A 161 -6.49 2.34 -10.01
CA VAL A 161 -6.07 2.86 -11.32
C VAL A 161 -6.48 1.90 -12.44
N ASP A 162 -6.20 0.60 -12.31
CA ASP A 162 -6.55 -0.41 -13.29
C ASP A 162 -8.07 -0.45 -13.54
N ARG A 163 -8.87 -0.35 -12.48
CA ARG A 163 -10.33 -0.31 -12.60
C ARG A 163 -10.80 0.95 -13.31
N ALA A 164 -10.26 2.11 -12.94
CA ALA A 164 -10.62 3.38 -13.57
C ALA A 164 -10.34 3.33 -15.08
N ARG A 165 -9.17 2.81 -15.48
CA ARG A 165 -8.80 2.67 -16.89
C ARG A 165 -9.74 1.76 -17.68
N ARG A 166 -10.20 0.66 -17.08
CA ARG A 166 -11.18 -0.25 -17.72
C ARG A 166 -12.55 0.36 -17.92
N LEU A 167 -12.91 1.38 -17.15
CA LEU A 167 -14.19 2.08 -17.28
C LEU A 167 -14.14 3.24 -18.29
N THR A 168 -12.94 3.74 -18.57
CA THR A 168 -12.70 4.84 -19.52
C THR A 168 -12.27 4.38 -20.92
N ALA A 169 -11.95 3.09 -21.07
CA ALA A 169 -11.60 2.44 -22.34
C ALA A 169 -12.84 1.76 -22.94
#